data_AF-A0A5E7IZS9-F1
#
_entry.id   AF-A0A5E7IZS9-F1
#
_cell.length_a   1.000
_cell.length_b   1.000
_cell.length_c   1.000
_cell.angle_alpha   90.00
_cell.angle_beta   90.00
_cell.angle_gamma   90.00
#
_symmetry.space_group_name_H-M   'P 1'
#
loop_
_entity.id
_entity.type
_entity.pdbx_description
1 polymer ?
#
loop_
_entity_poly.entity_id
_entity_poly.type
_entity_poly.pdbx_seq_one_letter_code
_entity_poly.pdbx_strand_id
1 'polypeptide(L)'
;MSSWSPGYRLARLREASGGFLRTDIDEHSNLKARPSSNCWMSRAYNAFPFNCLSCPMKKLLSVVALALSVITPAFSSPPSTFSEAKVIAKQKIYLDQANSAFGELYCGCKWTWVGKSGGRIDAESCGYQTRKQQNRAERTEWEHIVPAWTFGNQRQCWQNGGREHCVDDDPVFRAMEADLFNLYPSVGEVNGDRSNFNYGMASGVAPQYGQCKTRVDFDQRSAEPRDEVKGLVARTTFYMFDRYNLNMSRQQQQLLMAWDKQHPVSAWEKERDRRIATIMGYSNPFVTGDRRWTQGYKAVGDGVGSAIPVNPPRAAAQPSLASTSGAGSIIGNRKSQIYHLSMGCPGYGQVSAKNQITFDSESGAQAAGYRKAGNCK
;
A
#
# COMPACT_ATOMS: atom_id res chain seq x y z
N MET A 1 40.17 50.07 -5.70
CA MET A 1 40.77 51.13 -4.87
C MET A 1 39.84 51.35 -3.70
N SER A 2 40.09 50.62 -2.60
CA SER A 2 40.59 51.13 -1.30
C SER A 2 39.45 51.68 -0.43
N SER A 3 38.84 50.82 0.40
CA SER A 3 39.10 50.63 1.86
C SER A 3 38.45 51.76 2.69
N TRP A 4 37.67 51.50 3.74
CA TRP A 4 38.07 51.01 5.05
C TRP A 4 36.85 50.55 5.88
N SER A 5 36.99 49.43 6.59
CA SER A 5 36.22 49.11 7.80
C SER A 5 36.89 49.75 9.03
N PRO A 6 36.19 49.84 10.18
CA PRO A 6 36.62 49.01 11.31
C PRO A 6 35.46 48.39 12.10
N GLY A 7 35.74 47.23 12.72
CA GLY A 7 34.78 46.40 13.44
C GLY A 7 34.78 46.51 14.97
N TYR A 8 33.97 45.61 15.53
CA TYR A 8 33.91 45.03 16.88
C TYR A 8 33.31 45.86 18.04
N ARG A 9 32.21 45.30 18.61
CA ARG A 9 32.16 44.95 20.04
C ARG A 9 31.15 43.82 20.31
N LEU A 10 31.68 42.73 20.87
CA LEU A 10 30.97 41.64 21.55
C LEU A 10 30.38 42.16 22.87
N ALA A 11 29.10 41.92 23.11
CA ALA A 11 28.50 42.02 24.44
C ALA A 11 28.41 40.62 25.05
N ARG A 12 29.22 40.40 26.08
CA ARG A 12 29.26 39.22 26.94
C ARG A 12 28.48 39.60 28.22
N LEU A 13 27.38 38.92 28.53
CA LEU A 13 26.70 39.05 29.82
C LEU A 13 26.95 37.78 30.64
N ARG A 14 27.45 37.99 31.86
CA ARG A 14 27.71 37.00 32.92
C ARG A 14 26.67 37.16 34.03
N GLU A 15 26.31 36.00 34.59
CA GLU A 15 26.03 35.67 36.00
C GLU A 15 24.85 36.31 36.77
N ALA A 16 23.94 35.43 37.22
CA ALA A 16 23.46 35.28 38.61
C ALA A 16 22.78 33.89 38.73
N SER A 17 23.38 32.85 39.34
CA SER A 17 23.37 32.46 40.77
C SER A 17 21.98 32.16 41.36
N GLY A 18 21.81 30.92 41.86
CA GLY A 18 20.63 30.47 42.61
C GLY A 18 20.50 28.94 42.66
N GLY A 19 21.23 28.29 43.57
CA GLY A 19 21.18 26.84 43.79
C GLY A 19 20.08 26.40 44.76
N PHE A 20 19.71 25.12 44.73
CA PHE A 20 19.13 24.44 45.88
C PHE A 20 19.47 22.94 45.88
N LEU A 21 20.41 22.62 46.78
CA LEU A 21 20.62 21.45 47.63
C LEU A 21 19.98 20.10 47.27
N ARG A 22 20.89 19.16 47.00
CA ARG A 22 20.74 17.70 47.11
C ARG A 22 21.25 17.31 48.51
N THR A 23 20.53 16.46 49.24
CA THR A 23 21.04 15.82 50.46
C THR A 23 20.91 14.31 50.29
N ASP A 24 22.06 13.65 50.17
CA ASP A 24 22.28 12.25 50.48
C ASP A 24 22.78 12.17 51.93
N ILE A 25 22.28 11.22 52.72
CA ILE A 25 22.91 10.80 53.98
C ILE A 25 22.96 9.26 54.00
N ASP A 26 24.19 8.80 54.08
CA ASP A 26 24.77 7.49 54.42
C ASP A 26 24.14 6.83 55.67
N GLU A 27 23.85 5.52 55.71
CA GLU A 27 24.73 4.34 55.85
C GLU A 27 24.80 3.83 57.31
N HIS A 28 24.98 2.51 57.45
CA HIS A 28 25.25 1.71 58.67
C HIS A 28 24.02 1.36 59.54
N SER A 29 23.82 0.16 60.09
CA SER A 29 24.75 -0.95 60.36
C SER A 29 24.01 -2.25 60.69
N ASN A 30 24.76 -3.32 60.45
CA ASN A 30 24.66 -4.73 60.80
C ASN A 30 24.22 -5.10 62.24
N LEU A 31 23.72 -6.35 62.34
CA LEU A 31 23.93 -7.37 63.39
C LEU A 31 22.77 -7.78 64.32
N LYS A 32 22.62 -9.12 64.33
CA LYS A 32 22.42 -10.04 65.47
C LYS A 32 20.99 -10.34 65.96
N ALA A 33 20.63 -11.60 65.63
CA ALA A 33 20.48 -12.72 66.57
C ALA A 33 19.05 -13.24 66.79
N ARG A 34 18.90 -14.54 66.46
CA ARG A 34 17.85 -15.46 66.93
C ARG A 34 17.98 -15.67 68.46
N PRO A 35 16.99 -16.29 69.13
CA PRO A 35 17.01 -17.77 69.22
C PRO A 35 15.59 -18.39 69.15
N SER A 36 15.46 -19.61 68.59
CA SER A 36 15.08 -20.87 69.29
C SER A 36 13.59 -20.95 69.68
N SER A 37 12.81 -22.02 69.53
CA SER A 37 13.10 -23.46 69.61
C SER A 37 11.82 -24.28 69.35
N ASN A 38 11.93 -25.28 68.48
CA ASN A 38 11.55 -26.70 68.66
C ASN A 38 10.42 -27.16 69.62
N CYS A 39 9.48 -27.94 69.07
CA CYS A 39 8.97 -29.27 69.53
C CYS A 39 7.81 -29.68 68.59
N TRP A 40 7.91 -30.65 67.68
CA TRP A 40 7.90 -32.14 67.80
C TRP A 40 6.70 -32.77 68.53
N MET A 41 6.08 -33.71 67.80
CA MET A 41 5.15 -34.80 68.20
C MET A 41 3.75 -34.35 68.66
N SER A 42 2.63 -34.99 68.33
CA SER A 42 2.24 -36.32 67.82
C SER A 42 0.74 -36.16 67.44
N ARG A 43 0.02 -36.97 66.65
CA ARG A 43 -0.25 -38.41 66.74
C ARG A 43 -1.23 -38.73 65.59
N ALA A 44 -1.07 -39.90 64.99
CA ALA A 44 -2.08 -40.54 64.15
C ALA A 44 -3.27 -41.03 65.01
N TYR A 45 -4.44 -41.20 64.36
CA TYR A 45 -5.40 -42.31 64.46
C TYR A 45 -6.81 -41.82 64.11
N ASN A 46 -7.35 -42.23 62.95
CA ASN A 46 -8.52 -43.11 62.89
C ASN A 46 -9.01 -43.26 61.45
N ALA A 47 -9.09 -44.51 61.03
CA ALA A 47 -9.76 -44.97 59.82
C ALA A 47 -11.25 -45.15 60.10
N PHE A 48 -12.10 -44.75 59.15
CA PHE A 48 -13.38 -45.40 58.88
C PHE A 48 -13.66 -45.34 57.36
N PRO A 49 -14.18 -46.41 56.75
CA PRO A 49 -14.44 -46.48 55.33
C PRO A 49 -15.91 -46.12 55.04
N PHE A 50 -16.15 -45.25 54.06
CA PHE A 50 -17.45 -45.17 53.40
C PHE A 50 -17.26 -45.04 51.88
N ASN A 51 -17.84 -46.02 51.19
CA ASN A 51 -18.04 -46.06 49.75
C ASN A 51 -19.03 -44.96 49.30
N CYS A 52 -19.07 -44.79 47.97
CA CYS A 52 -20.10 -44.12 47.16
C CYS A 52 -19.98 -42.59 47.02
N LEU A 53 -19.44 -42.16 45.87
CA LEU A 53 -20.24 -41.64 44.75
C LEU A 53 -19.30 -41.04 43.69
N SER A 54 -19.23 -41.72 42.55
CA SER A 54 -18.62 -41.23 41.33
C SER A 54 -19.32 -39.95 40.87
N CYS A 55 -18.70 -38.79 41.09
CA CYS A 55 -19.20 -37.50 40.62
C CYS A 55 -18.73 -37.25 39.16
N PRO A 56 -19.63 -37.09 38.18
CA PRO A 56 -19.25 -36.89 36.77
C PRO A 56 -18.89 -35.43 36.44
N MET A 57 -18.51 -34.61 37.42
CA MET A 57 -18.19 -33.19 37.17
C MET A 57 -16.81 -32.94 36.53
N LYS A 58 -15.88 -33.92 36.57
CA LYS A 58 -14.56 -33.78 35.92
C LYS A 58 -14.63 -33.91 34.39
N LYS A 59 -15.61 -34.62 33.85
CA LYS A 59 -15.77 -34.79 32.39
C LYS A 59 -16.42 -33.58 31.72
N LEU A 60 -17.22 -32.79 32.44
CA LEU A 60 -17.87 -31.59 31.88
C LEU A 60 -16.88 -30.42 31.71
N LEU A 61 -15.92 -30.27 32.63
CA LEU A 61 -14.88 -29.23 32.55
C LEU A 61 -13.85 -29.49 31.42
N SER A 62 -13.56 -30.75 31.10
CA SER A 62 -12.67 -31.09 29.96
C SER A 62 -13.33 -30.85 28.59
N VAL A 63 -14.65 -30.95 28.48
CA VAL A 63 -15.37 -30.71 27.21
C VAL A 63 -15.48 -29.20 26.91
N VAL A 64 -15.61 -28.35 27.93
CA VAL A 64 -15.60 -26.88 27.74
C VAL A 64 -14.20 -26.35 27.43
N ALA A 65 -13.14 -26.95 27.99
CA ALA A 65 -11.75 -26.60 27.67
C ALA A 65 -11.32 -27.01 26.25
N LEU A 66 -11.87 -28.09 25.68
CA LEU A 66 -11.58 -28.54 24.32
C LEU A 66 -12.35 -27.77 23.24
N ALA A 67 -13.45 -27.09 23.61
CA ALA A 67 -14.26 -26.28 22.69
C ALA A 67 -13.69 -24.85 22.49
N LEU A 68 -12.83 -24.35 23.40
CA LEU A 68 -12.17 -23.05 23.27
C LEU A 68 -10.84 -23.08 22.48
N SER A 69 -10.36 -24.26 22.07
CA SER A 69 -9.03 -24.42 21.45
C SER A 69 -8.99 -24.37 19.92
N VAL A 70 -10.10 -24.08 19.22
CA VAL A 70 -10.12 -23.88 17.77
C VAL A 70 -10.33 -22.39 17.44
N ILE A 71 -9.43 -21.54 17.92
CA ILE A 71 -9.27 -20.21 17.34
C ILE A 71 -8.42 -20.42 16.08
N THR A 72 -9.08 -20.64 14.94
CA THR A 72 -8.40 -20.56 13.65
C THR A 72 -7.83 -19.14 13.53
N PRO A 73 -6.51 -18.94 13.35
CA PRO A 73 -5.99 -17.62 13.09
C PRO A 73 -6.69 -17.10 11.82
N ALA A 74 -7.30 -15.91 11.92
CA ALA A 74 -7.80 -15.23 10.73
C ALA A 74 -6.59 -14.94 9.84
N PHE A 75 -6.43 -15.71 8.77
CA PHE A 75 -5.36 -15.49 7.81
C PHE A 75 -5.58 -14.12 7.16
N SER A 76 -4.50 -13.33 7.14
CA SER A 76 -4.42 -12.15 6.28
C SER A 76 -4.59 -12.58 4.83
N SER A 77 -5.44 -11.87 4.09
CA SER A 77 -5.67 -12.09 2.66
C SER A 77 -5.37 -10.80 1.90
N PRO A 78 -4.09 -10.54 1.57
CA PRO A 78 -3.71 -9.40 0.75
C PRO A 78 -4.47 -9.42 -0.58
N PRO A 79 -4.83 -8.25 -1.15
CA PRO A 79 -5.49 -8.19 -2.45
C PRO A 79 -4.62 -8.84 -3.53
N SER A 80 -5.28 -9.64 -4.36
CA SER A 80 -4.65 -10.37 -5.46
C SER A 80 -4.54 -9.55 -6.75
N THR A 81 -5.32 -8.47 -6.86
CA THR A 81 -5.39 -7.61 -8.04
C THR A 81 -5.45 -6.14 -7.67
N PHE A 82 -4.98 -5.28 -8.57
CA PHE A 82 -5.11 -3.83 -8.39
C PHE A 82 -6.57 -3.35 -8.28
N SER A 83 -7.50 -4.00 -8.97
CA SER A 83 -8.93 -3.64 -8.88
C SER A 83 -9.50 -3.93 -7.49
N GLU A 84 -9.14 -5.07 -6.91
CA GLU A 84 -9.49 -5.44 -5.54
C GLU A 84 -8.82 -4.51 -4.52
N ALA A 85 -7.52 -4.25 -4.67
CA ALA A 85 -6.77 -3.36 -3.81
C ALA A 85 -7.41 -1.97 -3.70
N LYS A 86 -7.87 -1.38 -4.81
CA LYS A 86 -8.56 -0.09 -4.80
C LYS A 86 -9.90 -0.11 -4.03
N VAL A 87 -10.65 -1.20 -4.13
CA VAL A 87 -11.93 -1.33 -3.41
C VAL A 87 -11.66 -1.46 -1.91
N ILE A 88 -10.71 -2.32 -1.53
CA ILE A 88 -10.28 -2.49 -0.14
C ILE A 88 -9.74 -1.17 0.41
N ALA A 89 -8.88 -0.47 -0.33
CA ALA A 89 -8.32 0.80 0.11
C ALA A 89 -9.40 1.83 0.40
N LYS A 90 -10.39 1.99 -0.49
CA LYS A 90 -11.56 2.85 -0.21
C LYS A 90 -12.31 2.41 1.05
N GLN A 91 -12.67 1.13 1.17
CA GLN A 91 -13.61 0.65 2.18
C GLN A 91 -13.01 0.48 3.58
N LYS A 92 -11.71 0.22 3.67
CA LYS A 92 -11.05 -0.19 4.91
C LYS A 92 -9.94 0.76 5.35
N ILE A 93 -9.31 1.47 4.43
CA ILE A 93 -8.15 2.34 4.73
C ILE A 93 -8.57 3.81 4.72
N TYR A 94 -9.22 4.27 3.66
CA TYR A 94 -9.55 5.69 3.45
C TYR A 94 -11.04 6.02 3.68
N LEU A 95 -11.79 5.13 4.34
CA LEU A 95 -13.24 5.24 4.51
C LEU A 95 -13.69 6.59 5.10
N ASP A 96 -12.89 7.15 6.01
CA ASP A 96 -13.12 8.38 6.76
C ASP A 96 -12.20 9.53 6.33
N GLN A 97 -11.34 9.33 5.32
CA GLN A 97 -10.30 10.30 4.97
C GLN A 97 -10.74 11.35 3.94
N ALA A 98 -11.87 11.11 3.27
CA ALA A 98 -12.42 11.98 2.22
C ALA A 98 -12.62 13.44 2.68
N ASN A 99 -12.93 13.65 3.95
CA ASN A 99 -13.13 14.96 4.56
C ASN A 99 -12.06 15.32 5.60
N SER A 100 -10.98 14.54 5.69
CA SER A 100 -9.90 14.77 6.66
C SER A 100 -9.14 16.07 6.36
N ALA A 101 -8.41 16.57 7.36
CA ALA A 101 -7.50 17.69 7.19
C ALA A 101 -6.29 17.34 6.28
N PHE A 102 -5.95 16.05 6.15
CA PHE A 102 -4.83 15.63 5.32
C PHE A 102 -5.19 15.63 3.84
N GLY A 103 -6.41 15.19 3.49
CA GLY A 103 -6.90 15.14 2.11
C GLY A 103 -6.15 14.14 1.22
N GLU A 104 -6.30 14.30 -0.09
CA GLU A 104 -5.57 13.48 -1.07
C GLU A 104 -4.06 13.82 -1.10
N LEU A 105 -3.28 12.95 -1.74
CA LEU A 105 -1.83 12.91 -1.58
C LEU A 105 -1.14 14.25 -1.92
N TYR A 106 -1.43 14.83 -3.07
CA TYR A 106 -0.53 15.85 -3.65
C TYR A 106 -0.94 17.29 -3.33
N CYS A 107 -2.23 17.55 -3.18
CA CYS A 107 -2.78 18.89 -2.97
C CYS A 107 -3.57 19.02 -1.66
N GLY A 108 -3.85 17.91 -0.98
CA GLY A 108 -4.62 17.90 0.26
C GLY A 108 -6.11 18.19 0.03
N CYS A 109 -6.62 17.99 -1.18
CA CYS A 109 -8.03 18.22 -1.48
C CYS A 109 -8.92 17.18 -0.80
N LYS A 110 -10.08 17.62 -0.34
CA LYS A 110 -11.18 16.73 0.04
C LYS A 110 -11.79 16.11 -1.22
N TRP A 111 -12.51 15.01 -1.04
CA TRP A 111 -13.23 14.36 -2.13
C TRP A 111 -14.50 13.67 -1.64
N THR A 112 -15.42 13.41 -2.56
CA THR A 112 -16.59 12.57 -2.30
C THR A 112 -16.44 11.26 -3.05
N TRP A 113 -16.63 10.13 -2.35
CA TRP A 113 -16.55 8.81 -2.98
C TRP A 113 -17.67 8.59 -4.02
N VAL A 114 -17.31 8.07 -5.20
CA VAL A 114 -18.26 7.69 -6.26
C VAL A 114 -17.92 6.32 -6.86
N GLY A 115 -18.95 5.56 -7.24
CA GLY A 115 -18.78 4.23 -7.83
C GLY A 115 -17.99 3.25 -6.94
N LYS A 116 -17.27 2.31 -7.58
CA LYS A 116 -16.59 1.20 -6.88
C LYS A 116 -15.44 1.68 -5.99
N SER A 117 -14.55 2.51 -6.53
CA SER A 117 -13.35 2.99 -5.82
C SER A 117 -12.89 4.38 -6.25
N GLY A 118 -13.67 5.09 -7.08
CA GLY A 118 -13.36 6.45 -7.52
C GLY A 118 -13.92 7.51 -6.59
N GLY A 119 -13.64 8.77 -6.89
CA GLY A 119 -14.05 9.93 -6.11
C GLY A 119 -14.14 11.17 -7.00
N ARG A 120 -14.91 12.16 -6.57
CA ARG A 120 -14.99 13.50 -7.16
C ARG A 120 -14.23 14.47 -6.26
N ILE A 121 -13.26 15.19 -6.83
CA ILE A 121 -12.42 16.14 -6.10
C ILE A 121 -13.25 17.39 -5.74
N ASP A 122 -13.09 17.86 -4.50
CA ASP A 122 -13.51 19.18 -4.06
C ASP A 122 -12.31 20.13 -4.16
N ALA A 123 -12.19 20.83 -5.29
CA ALA A 123 -11.06 21.72 -5.58
C ALA A 123 -11.06 22.97 -4.68
N GLU A 124 -12.23 23.44 -4.25
CA GLU A 124 -12.35 24.62 -3.40
C GLU A 124 -11.77 24.35 -2.00
N SER A 125 -11.91 23.13 -1.50
CA SER A 125 -11.39 22.73 -0.18
C SER A 125 -9.87 22.91 0.00
N CYS A 126 -9.12 22.97 -1.10
CA CYS A 126 -7.66 23.05 -1.13
C CYS A 126 -7.14 24.19 -2.03
N GLY A 127 -8.02 24.98 -2.66
CA GLY A 127 -7.65 26.01 -3.63
C GLY A 127 -6.97 25.45 -4.89
N TYR A 128 -7.29 24.21 -5.30
CA TYR A 128 -6.74 23.60 -6.51
C TYR A 128 -7.24 24.31 -7.76
N GLN A 129 -6.35 24.51 -8.73
CA GLN A 129 -6.70 24.98 -10.05
C GLN A 129 -6.16 24.02 -11.11
N THR A 130 -7.03 23.66 -12.05
CA THR A 130 -6.67 22.79 -13.17
C THR A 130 -5.60 23.45 -14.03
N ARG A 131 -4.55 22.72 -14.35
CA ARG A 131 -3.48 23.19 -15.24
C ARG A 131 -3.89 23.10 -16.72
N LYS A 132 -4.43 21.96 -17.15
CA LYS A 132 -4.76 21.66 -18.56
C LYS A 132 -5.87 20.60 -18.77
N GLN A 133 -6.07 19.66 -17.86
CA GLN A 133 -6.88 18.45 -18.02
C GLN A 133 -8.10 18.45 -17.07
N GLN A 134 -9.06 19.35 -17.30
CA GLN A 134 -10.24 19.55 -16.42
C GLN A 134 -10.98 18.24 -16.08
N ASN A 135 -11.31 17.44 -17.08
CA ASN A 135 -12.02 16.16 -16.88
C ASN A 135 -11.29 15.17 -15.96
N ARG A 136 -9.96 15.28 -15.89
CA ARG A 136 -9.13 14.42 -15.05
C ARG A 136 -8.87 15.04 -13.69
N ALA A 137 -8.80 16.36 -13.58
CA ALA A 137 -8.74 17.10 -12.32
C ALA A 137 -9.99 16.89 -11.45
N GLU A 138 -11.17 16.69 -12.04
CA GLU A 138 -12.43 16.52 -11.30
C GLU A 138 -12.58 15.20 -10.55
N ARG A 139 -11.68 14.23 -10.77
CA ARG A 139 -11.78 12.89 -10.19
C ARG A 139 -10.53 12.50 -9.43
N THR A 140 -10.71 11.64 -8.43
CA THR A 140 -9.58 10.95 -7.80
C THR A 140 -9.07 9.85 -8.73
N GLU A 141 -7.76 9.69 -8.82
CA GLU A 141 -7.14 8.48 -9.32
C GLU A 141 -6.32 7.83 -8.20
N TRP A 142 -6.09 6.51 -8.27
CA TRP A 142 -5.23 5.83 -7.30
C TRP A 142 -3.79 5.96 -7.75
N GLU A 143 -3.00 6.68 -6.95
CA GLU A 143 -1.57 6.85 -7.13
C GLU A 143 -0.81 5.59 -6.71
N HIS A 144 0.11 5.16 -7.56
CA HIS A 144 1.22 4.30 -7.16
C HIS A 144 2.39 5.21 -6.75
N ILE A 145 2.61 5.41 -5.44
CA ILE A 145 3.65 6.33 -4.91
C ILE A 145 5.02 5.98 -5.53
N VAL A 146 5.37 4.69 -5.52
CA VAL A 146 6.37 4.12 -6.43
C VAL A 146 5.66 3.68 -7.71
N PRO A 147 5.91 4.32 -8.88
CA PRO A 147 5.19 4.03 -10.11
C PRO A 147 5.28 2.57 -10.51
N ALA A 148 4.21 2.05 -11.14
CA ALA A 148 4.22 0.69 -11.71
C ALA A 148 5.35 0.48 -12.73
N TRP A 149 5.74 1.53 -13.44
CA TRP A 149 6.89 1.49 -14.32
C TRP A 149 8.20 1.22 -13.57
N THR A 150 8.40 1.80 -12.38
CA THR A 150 9.64 1.65 -11.59
C THR A 150 9.90 0.21 -11.16
N PHE A 151 8.85 -0.51 -10.77
CA PHE A 151 8.96 -1.92 -10.35
C PHE A 151 8.66 -2.93 -11.47
N GLY A 152 8.30 -2.43 -12.65
CA GLY A 152 7.83 -3.24 -13.77
C GLY A 152 8.74 -3.24 -15.00
N ASN A 153 9.30 -2.09 -15.37
CA ASN A 153 9.93 -1.86 -16.67
C ASN A 153 11.08 -2.83 -17.01
N GLN A 154 11.82 -3.31 -16.02
CA GLN A 154 12.96 -4.22 -16.20
C GLN A 154 12.55 -5.69 -16.22
N ARG A 155 11.28 -6.00 -15.97
CA ARG A 155 10.76 -7.38 -15.97
C ARG A 155 10.50 -7.86 -17.39
N GLN A 156 10.69 -9.16 -17.61
CA GLN A 156 10.49 -9.77 -18.91
C GLN A 156 9.05 -9.59 -19.43
N CYS A 157 8.04 -9.69 -18.57
CA CYS A 157 6.64 -9.45 -18.94
C CYS A 157 6.45 -8.05 -19.54
N TRP A 158 7.17 -7.05 -19.03
CA TRP A 158 7.02 -5.67 -19.47
C TRP A 158 7.65 -5.47 -20.84
N GLN A 159 8.79 -6.13 -21.09
CA GLN A 159 9.42 -6.15 -22.41
C GLN A 159 8.54 -6.87 -23.44
N ASN A 160 7.77 -7.87 -23.02
CA ASN A 160 6.93 -8.70 -23.90
C ASN A 160 5.52 -8.13 -24.14
N GLY A 161 5.08 -7.11 -23.40
CA GLY A 161 3.75 -6.55 -23.59
C GLY A 161 3.35 -5.45 -22.59
N GLY A 162 4.32 -4.80 -21.98
CA GLY A 162 4.10 -3.71 -21.02
C GLY A 162 3.37 -4.15 -19.75
N ARG A 163 2.73 -3.17 -19.10
CA ARG A 163 2.04 -3.36 -17.82
C ARG A 163 0.94 -4.43 -17.89
N GLU A 164 0.15 -4.44 -18.97
CA GLU A 164 -0.96 -5.39 -19.12
C GLU A 164 -0.46 -6.83 -19.11
N HIS A 165 0.58 -7.13 -19.87
CA HIS A 165 1.21 -8.45 -19.87
C HIS A 165 1.83 -8.82 -18.51
N CYS A 166 2.34 -7.86 -17.75
CA CYS A 166 2.80 -8.13 -16.38
C CYS A 166 1.67 -8.42 -15.41
N VAL A 167 0.51 -7.77 -15.56
CA VAL A 167 -0.67 -8.09 -14.76
C VAL A 167 -1.10 -9.53 -15.03
N ASP A 168 -1.03 -10.01 -16.26
CA ASP A 168 -1.47 -11.37 -16.61
C ASP A 168 -0.48 -12.45 -16.15
N ASP A 169 0.82 -12.22 -16.31
CA ASP A 169 1.81 -13.31 -16.24
C ASP A 169 2.79 -13.24 -15.07
N ASP A 170 3.01 -12.07 -14.47
CA ASP A 170 3.99 -11.91 -13.39
C ASP A 170 3.30 -11.77 -12.02
N PRO A 171 3.26 -12.85 -11.21
CA PRO A 171 2.64 -12.80 -9.89
C PRO A 171 3.33 -11.82 -8.94
N VAL A 172 4.64 -11.62 -9.06
CA VAL A 172 5.38 -10.64 -8.24
C VAL A 172 4.98 -9.22 -8.66
N PHE A 173 4.84 -8.96 -9.96
CA PHE A 173 4.33 -7.68 -10.44
C PHE A 173 2.91 -7.38 -9.92
N ARG A 174 2.00 -8.36 -10.02
CA ARG A 174 0.63 -8.21 -9.45
C ARG A 174 0.66 -7.90 -7.97
N ALA A 175 1.51 -8.58 -7.20
CA ALA A 175 1.65 -8.35 -5.77
C ALA A 175 2.11 -6.92 -5.47
N MET A 176 3.12 -6.42 -6.19
CA MET A 176 3.59 -5.02 -6.06
C MET A 176 2.54 -4.00 -6.49
N GLU A 177 1.79 -4.28 -7.55
CA GLU A 177 0.75 -3.40 -8.06
C GLU A 177 -0.47 -3.31 -7.12
N ALA A 178 -0.79 -4.42 -6.47
CA ALA A 178 -1.88 -4.51 -5.49
C ALA A 178 -1.47 -4.09 -4.06
N ASP A 179 -0.20 -3.80 -3.82
CA ASP A 179 0.30 -3.46 -2.49
C ASP A 179 -0.33 -2.17 -1.95
N LEU A 180 -1.14 -2.33 -0.90
CA LEU A 180 -1.90 -1.24 -0.28
C LEU A 180 -1.01 -0.16 0.34
N PHE A 181 0.22 -0.48 0.76
CA PHE A 181 1.16 0.53 1.26
C PHE A 181 1.56 1.52 0.18
N ASN A 182 1.53 1.12 -1.10
CA ASN A 182 1.91 1.94 -2.24
C ASN A 182 0.73 2.72 -2.87
N LEU A 183 -0.49 2.56 -2.35
CA LEU A 183 -1.70 3.15 -2.93
C LEU A 183 -2.25 4.33 -2.12
N TYR A 184 -2.48 5.45 -2.79
CA TYR A 184 -3.05 6.67 -2.18
C TYR A 184 -3.98 7.40 -3.17
N PRO A 185 -5.13 7.96 -2.74
CA PRO A 185 -5.94 8.83 -3.62
C PRO A 185 -5.17 10.09 -4.04
N SER A 186 -5.28 10.50 -5.29
CA SER A 186 -4.69 11.75 -5.80
C SER A 186 -5.64 12.47 -6.74
N VAL A 187 -5.49 13.80 -6.88
CA VAL A 187 -6.12 14.53 -7.99
C VAL A 187 -5.65 13.91 -9.30
N GLY A 188 -6.59 13.52 -10.16
CA GLY A 188 -6.27 12.77 -11.37
C GLY A 188 -5.28 13.51 -12.26
N GLU A 189 -5.46 14.80 -12.51
CA GLU A 189 -4.52 15.56 -13.36
C GLU A 189 -3.08 15.47 -12.84
N VAL A 190 -2.88 15.74 -11.54
CA VAL A 190 -1.56 15.70 -10.90
C VAL A 190 -0.92 14.32 -10.98
N ASN A 191 -1.70 13.24 -10.79
CA ASN A 191 -1.22 11.86 -10.96
C ASN A 191 -0.53 11.65 -12.32
N GLY A 192 -1.18 12.06 -13.41
CA GLY A 192 -0.61 11.79 -14.74
C GLY A 192 0.34 12.86 -15.25
N ASP A 193 0.29 14.08 -14.71
CA ASP A 193 1.41 15.01 -14.88
C ASP A 193 2.67 14.45 -14.19
N ARG A 194 2.54 13.91 -12.96
CA ARG A 194 3.62 13.21 -12.24
C ARG A 194 4.12 11.99 -12.99
N SER A 195 3.24 11.28 -13.72
CA SER A 195 3.62 10.19 -14.62
C SER A 195 4.47 9.12 -13.90
N ASN A 196 5.59 8.70 -14.49
CA ASN A 196 6.59 7.83 -13.86
C ASN A 196 7.82 8.62 -13.37
N PHE A 197 7.67 9.92 -13.09
CA PHE A 197 8.79 10.75 -12.65
C PHE A 197 9.22 10.39 -11.24
N ASN A 198 10.54 10.38 -11.03
CA ASN A 198 11.10 10.22 -9.70
C ASN A 198 10.75 11.44 -8.84
N TYR A 199 10.68 11.22 -7.53
CA TYR A 199 10.60 12.35 -6.61
C TYR A 199 11.91 13.14 -6.67
N GLY A 200 11.80 14.47 -6.73
CA GLY A 200 12.92 15.38 -6.85
C GLY A 200 12.56 16.75 -6.26
N MET A 201 13.56 17.63 -6.14
CA MET A 201 13.30 19.03 -5.85
C MET A 201 12.99 19.75 -7.17
N ALA A 202 11.95 20.58 -7.16
CA ALA A 202 11.47 21.36 -8.30
C ALA A 202 11.34 22.85 -7.91
N SER A 203 12.34 23.36 -7.18
CA SER A 203 12.36 24.72 -6.64
C SER A 203 12.29 25.81 -7.71
N GLY A 204 12.76 25.52 -8.93
CA GLY A 204 12.72 26.41 -10.09
C GLY A 204 11.40 26.40 -10.88
N VAL A 205 10.47 25.48 -10.57
CA VAL A 205 9.19 25.36 -11.27
C VAL A 205 8.17 26.31 -10.65
N ALA A 206 7.53 27.14 -11.49
CA ALA A 206 6.44 28.01 -11.05
C ALA A 206 5.23 27.20 -10.55
N PRO A 207 4.38 27.74 -9.66
CA PRO A 207 3.14 27.07 -9.25
C PRO A 207 2.28 26.68 -10.46
N GLN A 208 1.81 25.43 -10.49
CA GLN A 208 1.07 24.87 -11.63
C GLN A 208 -0.42 24.61 -11.33
N TYR A 209 -0.79 24.52 -10.05
CA TYR A 209 -2.06 23.92 -9.61
C TYR A 209 -2.83 24.81 -8.60
N GLY A 210 -2.74 26.13 -8.76
CA GLY A 210 -3.35 27.08 -7.82
C GLY A 210 -2.58 27.12 -6.49
N GLN A 211 -3.28 26.88 -5.37
CA GLN A 211 -2.67 26.85 -4.03
C GLN A 211 -1.96 25.52 -3.69
N CYS A 212 -2.12 24.50 -4.52
CA CYS A 212 -1.43 23.24 -4.36
C CYS A 212 0.09 23.42 -4.55
N LYS A 213 0.86 23.04 -3.52
CA LYS A 213 2.32 23.22 -3.47
C LYS A 213 3.13 22.16 -4.22
N THR A 214 2.49 21.08 -4.67
CA THR A 214 3.15 20.08 -5.51
C THR A 214 3.57 20.70 -6.84
N ARG A 215 4.75 20.34 -7.31
CA ARG A 215 5.34 20.83 -8.56
C ARG A 215 5.83 19.66 -9.40
N VAL A 216 5.64 19.75 -10.70
CA VAL A 216 6.10 18.78 -11.68
C VAL A 216 7.03 19.47 -12.66
N ASP A 217 8.31 19.11 -12.61
CA ASP A 217 9.32 19.50 -13.57
C ASP A 217 9.30 18.51 -14.75
N PHE A 218 8.64 18.89 -15.84
CA PHE A 218 8.54 18.05 -17.03
C PHE A 218 9.88 17.91 -17.77
N ASP A 219 10.75 18.91 -17.69
CA ASP A 219 12.04 18.93 -18.38
C ASP A 219 13.04 18.03 -17.67
N GLN A 220 13.11 18.14 -16.34
CA GLN A 220 13.96 17.28 -15.49
C GLN A 220 13.29 15.95 -15.12
N ARG A 221 12.04 15.73 -15.56
CA ARG A 221 11.23 14.53 -15.26
C ARG A 221 11.21 14.21 -13.77
N SER A 222 10.91 15.21 -12.95
CA SER A 222 10.86 15.09 -11.50
C SER A 222 9.58 15.69 -10.92
N ALA A 223 9.14 15.18 -9.77
CA ALA A 223 8.01 15.72 -9.04
C ALA A 223 8.41 16.05 -7.60
N GLU A 224 8.19 17.28 -7.18
CA GLU A 224 8.31 17.69 -5.79
C GLU A 224 6.90 17.72 -5.18
N PRO A 225 6.56 16.78 -4.28
CA PRO A 225 5.27 16.83 -3.61
C PRO A 225 5.28 17.91 -2.54
N ARG A 226 4.10 18.32 -2.09
CA ARG A 226 3.95 19.20 -0.92
C ARG A 226 4.65 18.63 0.33
N ASP A 227 5.13 19.51 1.20
CA ASP A 227 5.93 19.14 2.38
C ASP A 227 5.23 18.16 3.31
N GLU A 228 3.91 18.27 3.43
CA GLU A 228 3.08 17.43 4.32
C GLU A 228 3.15 15.94 3.97
N VAL A 229 3.56 15.58 2.74
CA VAL A 229 3.64 14.18 2.30
C VAL A 229 5.05 13.69 1.96
N LYS A 230 6.07 14.57 2.02
CA LYS A 230 7.47 14.21 1.70
C LYS A 230 7.98 13.02 2.54
N GLY A 231 7.67 13.00 3.84
CA GLY A 231 8.02 11.87 4.71
C GLY A 231 7.28 10.57 4.35
N LEU A 232 5.98 10.67 4.09
CA LEU A 232 5.13 9.53 3.72
C LEU A 232 5.61 8.88 2.43
N VAL A 233 5.91 9.69 1.40
CA VAL A 233 6.38 9.15 0.11
C VAL A 233 7.78 8.55 0.26
N ALA A 234 8.64 9.10 1.11
CA ALA A 234 9.96 8.54 1.40
C ALA A 234 9.85 7.14 2.04
N ARG A 235 9.10 7.01 3.14
CA ARG A 235 8.92 5.72 3.84
C ARG A 235 8.16 4.70 3.01
N THR A 236 7.21 5.12 2.19
CA THR A 236 6.55 4.21 1.23
C THR A 236 7.52 3.73 0.15
N THR A 237 8.40 4.61 -0.34
CA THR A 237 9.41 4.23 -1.32
C THR A 237 10.45 3.29 -0.71
N PHE A 238 10.94 3.56 0.50
CA PHE A 238 11.85 2.65 1.21
C PHE A 238 11.23 1.27 1.39
N TYR A 239 9.98 1.21 1.84
CA TYR A 239 9.24 -0.04 1.97
C TYR A 239 9.17 -0.83 0.66
N MET A 240 8.76 -0.20 -0.44
CA MET A 240 8.62 -0.91 -1.72
C MET A 240 9.97 -1.42 -2.22
N PHE A 241 11.04 -0.64 -2.07
CA PHE A 241 12.36 -1.04 -2.52
C PHE A 241 12.98 -2.13 -1.64
N ASP A 242 12.78 -2.06 -0.34
CA ASP A 242 13.24 -3.07 0.62
C ASP A 242 12.49 -4.39 0.46
N ARG A 243 11.15 -4.34 0.45
CA ARG A 243 10.27 -5.51 0.37
C ARG A 243 10.45 -6.28 -0.93
N TYR A 244 10.58 -5.58 -2.05
CA TYR A 244 10.64 -6.20 -3.38
C TYR A 244 12.04 -6.24 -3.99
N ASN A 245 13.07 -5.97 -3.19
CA ASN A 245 14.47 -6.01 -3.59
C ASN A 245 14.75 -5.17 -4.86
N LEU A 246 14.26 -3.94 -4.87
CA LEU A 246 14.47 -2.99 -5.98
C LEU A 246 15.72 -2.15 -5.74
N ASN A 247 16.36 -1.70 -6.82
CA ASN A 247 17.59 -0.92 -6.75
C ASN A 247 17.32 0.59 -6.79
N MET A 248 17.67 1.30 -5.73
CA MET A 248 17.52 2.75 -5.63
C MET A 248 18.84 3.47 -5.92
N SER A 249 18.84 4.48 -6.79
CA SER A 249 20.02 5.30 -7.07
C SER A 249 20.49 6.04 -5.81
N ARG A 250 21.80 6.32 -5.71
CA ARG A 250 22.37 7.05 -4.57
C ARG A 250 21.71 8.41 -4.35
N GLN A 251 21.42 9.13 -5.43
CA GLN A 251 20.76 10.44 -5.38
C GLN A 251 19.36 10.33 -4.79
N GLN A 252 18.57 9.34 -5.23
CA GLN A 252 17.22 9.14 -4.71
C GLN A 252 17.24 8.74 -3.22
N GLN A 253 18.17 7.87 -2.82
CA GLN A 253 18.35 7.52 -1.41
C GLN A 253 18.62 8.76 -0.55
N GLN A 254 19.56 9.61 -0.98
CA GLN A 254 19.93 10.82 -0.23
C GLN A 254 18.76 11.79 -0.08
N LEU A 255 17.99 12.02 -1.16
CA LEU A 255 16.82 12.88 -1.13
C LEU A 255 15.76 12.34 -0.16
N LEU A 256 15.39 11.07 -0.30
CA LEU A 256 14.35 10.47 0.52
C LEU A 256 14.77 10.33 1.99
N MET A 257 16.06 10.10 2.26
CA MET A 257 16.59 10.09 3.63
C MET A 257 16.51 11.47 4.27
N ALA A 258 16.76 12.54 3.50
CA ALA A 258 16.58 13.89 3.97
C ALA A 258 15.11 14.19 4.27
N TRP A 259 14.19 13.79 3.39
CA TRP A 259 12.75 13.97 3.59
C TRP A 259 12.21 13.16 4.77
N ASP A 260 12.61 11.90 4.92
CA ASP A 260 12.22 11.07 6.07
C ASP A 260 12.64 11.71 7.41
N LYS A 261 13.85 12.27 7.45
CA LYS A 261 14.35 12.99 8.63
C LYS A 261 13.62 14.30 8.89
N GLN A 262 13.33 15.08 7.84
CA GLN A 262 12.72 16.41 7.97
C GLN A 262 11.21 16.34 8.24
N HIS A 263 10.55 15.28 7.77
CA HIS A 263 9.11 15.10 7.83
C HIS A 263 8.78 13.79 8.60
N PRO A 264 8.73 13.85 9.95
CA PRO A 264 8.52 12.67 10.79
C PRO A 264 7.16 12.01 10.53
N VAL A 265 7.04 10.75 10.95
CA VAL A 265 5.80 9.96 10.82
C VAL A 265 4.61 10.69 11.47
N SER A 266 3.56 10.92 10.68
CA SER A 266 2.34 11.58 11.15
C SER A 266 1.39 10.62 11.87
N ALA A 267 0.42 11.16 12.62
CA ALA A 267 -0.62 10.36 13.25
C ALA A 267 -1.45 9.58 12.22
N TRP A 268 -1.78 10.23 11.10
CA TRP A 268 -2.50 9.59 9.99
C TRP A 268 -1.68 8.45 9.37
N GLU A 269 -0.37 8.63 9.19
CA GLU A 269 0.49 7.59 8.63
C GLU A 269 0.57 6.34 9.50
N LYS A 270 0.61 6.49 10.84
CA LYS A 270 0.51 5.36 11.79
C LYS A 270 -0.82 4.65 11.69
N GLU A 271 -1.92 5.39 11.60
CA GLU A 271 -3.26 4.79 11.49
C GLU A 271 -3.45 4.10 10.14
N ARG A 272 -2.96 4.70 9.05
CA ARG A 272 -2.92 4.10 7.71
C ARG A 272 -2.13 2.80 7.75
N ASP A 273 -0.94 2.79 8.34
CA ASP A 273 -0.12 1.58 8.50
C ASP A 273 -0.90 0.49 9.25
N ARG A 274 -1.47 0.82 10.42
CA ARG A 274 -2.26 -0.14 11.23
C ARG A 274 -3.42 -0.75 10.44
N ARG A 275 -4.17 0.07 9.68
CA ARG A 275 -5.28 -0.40 8.84
C ARG A 275 -4.78 -1.32 7.73
N ILE A 276 -3.68 -0.96 7.07
CA ILE A 276 -3.09 -1.78 6.02
C ILE A 276 -2.54 -3.09 6.59
N ALA A 277 -1.85 -3.06 7.72
CA ALA A 277 -1.25 -4.22 8.37
C ALA A 277 -2.30 -5.26 8.78
N THR A 278 -3.50 -4.80 9.17
CA THR A 278 -4.65 -5.70 9.44
C THR A 278 -5.06 -6.50 8.19
N ILE A 279 -4.82 -5.97 6.99
CA ILE A 279 -5.21 -6.58 5.71
C ILE A 279 -4.05 -7.33 5.05
N MET A 280 -2.84 -6.77 5.10
CA MET A 280 -1.64 -7.32 4.47
C MET A 280 -0.95 -8.35 5.38
N GLY A 281 -1.17 -8.29 6.69
CA GLY A 281 -0.60 -9.21 7.69
C GLY A 281 0.75 -8.79 8.25
N TYR A 282 1.25 -7.61 7.85
CA TYR A 282 2.52 -7.04 8.28
C TYR A 282 2.47 -5.51 8.12
N SER A 283 3.28 -4.80 8.92
CA SER A 283 3.43 -3.35 8.87
C SER A 283 4.52 -2.91 7.88
N ASN A 284 4.52 -1.62 7.54
CA ASN A 284 5.66 -0.94 6.94
C ASN A 284 6.70 -0.64 8.05
N PRO A 285 7.87 -1.32 8.04
CA PRO A 285 8.85 -1.19 9.10
C PRO A 285 9.52 0.19 9.17
N PHE A 286 9.42 0.99 8.10
CA PHE A 286 9.91 2.38 8.08
C PHE A 286 8.91 3.35 8.73
N VAL A 287 7.65 2.95 8.91
CA VAL A 287 6.64 3.72 9.67
C VAL A 287 6.68 3.34 11.16
N THR A 288 6.85 2.05 11.48
CA THR A 288 6.96 1.56 12.86
C THR A 288 8.29 1.94 13.52
N GLY A 289 9.34 2.12 12.71
CA GLY A 289 10.71 2.37 13.16
C GLY A 289 11.55 1.10 13.32
N ASP A 290 11.03 -0.07 12.96
CA ASP A 290 11.77 -1.34 13.00
C ASP A 290 12.91 -1.40 11.98
N ARG A 291 12.78 -0.64 10.88
CA ARG A 291 13.84 -0.46 9.89
C ARG A 291 14.05 1.03 9.61
N ARG A 292 15.30 1.39 9.31
CA ARG A 292 15.68 2.74 8.91
C ARG A 292 16.57 2.67 7.68
N TRP A 293 16.21 3.43 6.64
CA TRP A 293 17.02 3.47 5.43
C TRP A 293 18.32 4.25 5.69
N THR A 294 19.44 3.67 5.29
CA THR A 294 20.77 4.31 5.32
C THR A 294 21.40 4.25 3.95
N GLN A 295 22.42 5.08 3.70
CA GLN A 295 23.12 5.03 2.42
C GLN A 295 23.78 3.65 2.24
N GLY A 296 23.47 2.98 1.12
CA GLY A 296 23.97 1.62 0.86
C GLY A 296 23.19 0.51 1.60
N TYR A 297 21.99 0.83 2.09
CA TYR A 297 21.07 -0.14 2.67
C TYR A 297 20.85 -1.33 1.71
N LYS A 298 20.89 -2.55 2.27
CA LYS A 298 20.66 -3.79 1.53
C LYS A 298 19.22 -4.23 1.74
N ALA A 299 18.44 -4.26 0.67
CA ALA A 299 17.05 -4.69 0.70
C ALA A 299 16.92 -6.15 1.16
N VAL A 300 15.91 -6.41 2.00
CA VAL A 300 15.64 -7.74 2.56
C VAL A 300 14.94 -8.66 1.55
N GLY A 301 14.03 -8.12 0.73
CA GLY A 301 13.33 -8.88 -0.30
C GLY A 301 12.25 -9.84 0.23
N ASP A 302 11.70 -9.59 1.42
CA ASP A 302 10.69 -10.47 2.06
C ASP A 302 9.37 -10.59 1.27
N GLY A 303 9.09 -9.66 0.36
CA GLY A 303 7.95 -9.70 -0.57
C GLY A 303 8.19 -10.46 -1.87
N VAL A 304 9.42 -10.91 -2.15
CA VAL A 304 9.76 -11.70 -3.35
C VAL A 304 9.68 -13.21 -3.07
N GLY A 305 9.92 -13.63 -1.82
CA GLY A 305 9.93 -15.04 -1.40
C GLY A 305 8.70 -15.51 -0.60
N SER A 306 7.81 -14.61 -0.19
CA SER A 306 6.55 -14.99 0.45
C SER A 306 5.63 -15.68 -0.57
N ALA A 307 4.84 -16.67 -0.15
CA ALA A 307 3.89 -17.39 -1.00
C ALA A 307 2.88 -16.42 -1.64
N ILE A 308 3.24 -15.84 -2.78
CA ILE A 308 2.33 -15.04 -3.59
C ILE A 308 1.24 -16.00 -4.03
N PRO A 309 -0.06 -15.70 -3.80
CA PRO A 309 -1.14 -16.50 -4.31
C PRO A 309 -0.97 -16.64 -5.83
N VAL A 310 -0.50 -17.80 -6.26
CA VAL A 310 -0.42 -18.17 -7.66
C VAL A 310 -1.86 -18.46 -8.04
N ASN A 311 -2.52 -17.54 -8.75
CA ASN A 311 -3.66 -17.96 -9.55
C ASN A 311 -3.17 -19.08 -10.46
N PRO A 312 -3.88 -20.21 -10.57
CA PRO A 312 -3.44 -21.32 -11.40
C PRO A 312 -3.11 -20.77 -12.79
N PRO A 313 -1.96 -21.15 -13.38
CA PRO A 313 -1.65 -20.76 -14.75
C PRO A 313 -2.86 -21.09 -15.60
N ARG A 314 -3.28 -20.12 -16.44
CA ARG A 314 -4.28 -20.39 -17.47
C ARG A 314 -3.81 -21.64 -18.19
N ALA A 315 -4.58 -22.73 -18.08
CA ALA A 315 -4.25 -23.99 -18.71
C ALA A 315 -3.86 -23.67 -20.16
N ALA A 316 -2.64 -24.08 -20.55
CA ALA A 316 -2.23 -24.00 -21.93
C ALA A 316 -3.37 -24.56 -22.78
N ALA A 317 -3.83 -23.79 -23.76
CA ALA A 317 -4.87 -24.26 -24.65
C ALA A 317 -4.38 -25.58 -25.25
N GLN A 318 -5.01 -26.68 -24.85
CA GLN A 318 -4.75 -27.97 -25.46
C GLN A 318 -5.06 -27.81 -26.96
N PRO A 319 -4.23 -28.37 -27.86
CA PRO A 319 -4.58 -28.42 -29.26
C PRO A 319 -5.80 -29.33 -29.39
N SER A 320 -6.99 -28.72 -29.51
CA SER A 320 -8.20 -29.47 -29.84
C SER A 320 -8.06 -29.94 -31.28
N LEU A 321 -7.98 -31.25 -31.44
CA LEU A 321 -8.00 -31.94 -32.73
C LEU A 321 -9.11 -31.38 -33.62
N ALA A 322 -8.74 -31.08 -34.85
CA ALA A 322 -9.62 -30.60 -35.90
C ALA A 322 -10.88 -31.44 -35.99
N SER A 323 -12.04 -30.77 -35.93
CA SER A 323 -13.30 -31.31 -36.41
C SER A 323 -13.77 -30.42 -37.57
N THR A 324 -13.78 -31.03 -38.73
CA THR A 324 -14.12 -30.46 -40.03
C THR A 324 -15.63 -30.28 -40.12
N SER A 325 -16.13 -29.03 -40.10
CA SER A 325 -17.41 -28.66 -40.72
C SER A 325 -17.53 -27.14 -40.77
N GLY A 326 -17.65 -26.59 -41.98
CA GLY A 326 -17.65 -25.16 -42.25
C GLY A 326 -18.89 -24.42 -41.73
N ALA A 327 -18.66 -23.49 -40.81
CA ALA A 327 -19.31 -22.20 -40.65
C ALA A 327 -18.56 -21.50 -39.50
N GLY A 328 -17.73 -20.51 -39.82
CA GLY A 328 -16.95 -19.81 -38.82
C GLY A 328 -17.85 -19.11 -37.80
N SER A 329 -17.84 -19.53 -36.54
CA SER A 329 -18.67 -18.93 -35.49
C SER A 329 -18.39 -17.43 -35.38
N ILE A 330 -19.45 -16.62 -35.26
CA ILE A 330 -19.32 -15.16 -35.11
C ILE A 330 -19.41 -14.81 -33.63
N ILE A 331 -18.46 -14.04 -33.12
CA ILE A 331 -18.41 -13.65 -31.70
C ILE A 331 -18.76 -12.17 -31.54
N GLY A 332 -19.84 -11.89 -30.82
CA GLY A 332 -20.22 -10.57 -30.33
C GLY A 332 -19.70 -10.27 -28.93
N ASN A 333 -19.40 -8.99 -28.68
CA ASN A 333 -19.13 -8.46 -27.35
C ASN A 333 -20.39 -7.81 -26.78
N ARG A 334 -20.98 -8.40 -25.73
CA ARG A 334 -22.21 -7.91 -25.06
C ARG A 334 -22.12 -6.45 -24.58
N LYS A 335 -20.91 -5.96 -24.29
CA LYS A 335 -20.70 -4.60 -23.76
C LYS A 335 -20.61 -3.54 -24.85
N SER A 336 -19.94 -3.84 -25.96
CA SER A 336 -19.74 -2.88 -27.05
C SER A 336 -20.75 -3.04 -28.20
N GLN A 337 -21.50 -4.14 -28.22
CA GLN A 337 -22.37 -4.54 -29.33
C GLN A 337 -21.59 -4.61 -30.66
N ILE A 338 -20.32 -5.03 -30.60
CA ILE A 338 -19.47 -5.25 -31.77
C ILE A 338 -19.28 -6.75 -31.98
N TYR A 339 -19.43 -7.23 -33.21
CA TYR A 339 -19.16 -8.63 -33.58
C TYR A 339 -17.92 -8.78 -34.46
N HIS A 340 -17.27 -9.94 -34.34
CA HIS A 340 -16.08 -10.35 -35.05
C HIS A 340 -16.34 -11.70 -35.72
N LEU A 341 -15.91 -11.84 -36.98
CA LEU A 341 -15.86 -13.08 -37.72
C LEU A 341 -14.65 -13.92 -37.28
N SER A 342 -14.80 -15.25 -37.31
CA SER A 342 -13.70 -16.17 -37.00
C SER A 342 -12.51 -16.06 -37.95
N MET A 343 -12.71 -15.48 -39.13
CA MET A 343 -11.67 -15.19 -40.12
C MET A 343 -11.70 -13.70 -40.50
N GLY A 344 -10.52 -13.11 -40.72
CA GLY A 344 -10.41 -11.72 -41.19
C GLY A 344 -10.54 -10.65 -40.10
N CYS A 345 -10.85 -11.01 -38.85
CA CYS A 345 -10.96 -10.07 -37.72
C CYS A 345 -9.82 -10.24 -36.70
N PRO A 346 -8.84 -9.32 -36.64
CA PRO A 346 -7.75 -9.37 -35.67
C PRO A 346 -8.24 -9.40 -34.20
N GLY A 347 -9.41 -8.79 -33.94
CA GLY A 347 -10.01 -8.73 -32.60
C GLY A 347 -10.81 -9.96 -32.17
N TYR A 348 -10.92 -11.01 -33.00
CA TYR A 348 -11.80 -12.15 -32.71
C TYR A 348 -11.47 -12.85 -31.39
N GLY A 349 -10.18 -13.10 -31.10
CA GLY A 349 -9.73 -13.72 -29.86
C GLY A 349 -9.64 -12.77 -28.65
N GLN A 350 -9.87 -11.47 -28.84
CA GLN A 350 -9.68 -10.44 -27.81
C GLN A 350 -10.96 -10.14 -27.02
N VAL A 351 -12.10 -10.70 -27.43
CA VAL A 351 -13.34 -10.58 -26.66
C VAL A 351 -13.24 -11.43 -25.41
N SER A 352 -13.33 -10.84 -24.21
CA SER A 352 -13.27 -11.61 -22.95
C SER A 352 -14.44 -12.61 -22.84
N ALA A 353 -14.20 -13.85 -22.41
CA ALA A 353 -15.21 -14.92 -22.33
C ALA A 353 -16.53 -14.51 -21.65
N LYS A 354 -16.47 -13.75 -20.54
CA LYS A 354 -17.64 -13.23 -19.81
C LYS A 354 -18.56 -12.33 -20.67
N ASN A 355 -18.03 -11.72 -21.71
CA ASN A 355 -18.74 -10.80 -22.60
C ASN A 355 -18.99 -11.39 -23.99
N GLN A 356 -18.58 -12.64 -24.26
CA GLN A 356 -18.77 -13.29 -25.56
C GLN A 356 -20.20 -13.82 -25.72
N ILE A 357 -20.86 -13.45 -26.81
CA ILE A 357 -22.06 -14.09 -27.34
C ILE A 357 -21.76 -14.62 -28.74
N THR A 358 -22.29 -15.77 -29.10
CA THR A 358 -22.10 -16.38 -30.43
C THR A 358 -23.32 -16.16 -31.32
N PHE A 359 -23.08 -15.95 -32.60
CA PHE A 359 -24.12 -15.87 -33.63
C PHE A 359 -23.83 -16.87 -34.75
N ASP A 360 -24.91 -17.42 -35.32
CA ASP A 360 -24.83 -18.39 -36.42
C ASP A 360 -24.64 -17.69 -37.79
N SER A 361 -24.92 -16.39 -37.88
CA SER A 361 -24.73 -15.59 -39.11
C SER A 361 -24.54 -14.10 -38.82
N GLU A 362 -23.93 -13.37 -39.76
CA GLU A 362 -23.77 -11.91 -39.67
C GLU A 362 -25.13 -11.20 -39.63
N SER A 363 -26.09 -11.70 -40.41
CA SER A 363 -27.48 -11.24 -40.39
C SER A 363 -28.12 -11.39 -39.00
N GLY A 364 -27.90 -12.52 -38.32
CA GLY A 364 -28.39 -12.74 -36.96
C GLY A 364 -27.77 -11.79 -35.94
N ALA A 365 -26.46 -11.51 -36.06
CA ALA A 365 -25.77 -10.54 -35.21
C ALA A 365 -26.31 -9.11 -35.42
N GLN A 366 -26.52 -8.72 -36.68
CA GLN A 366 -27.06 -7.39 -37.03
C GLN A 366 -28.52 -7.22 -36.59
N ALA A 367 -29.36 -8.25 -36.76
CA ALA A 367 -30.74 -8.26 -36.26
C ALA A 367 -30.80 -8.16 -34.72
N ALA A 368 -29.80 -8.71 -34.03
CA ALA A 368 -29.64 -8.57 -32.58
C ALA A 368 -29.02 -7.21 -32.15
N GLY A 369 -28.79 -6.29 -33.09
CA GLY A 369 -28.29 -4.93 -32.82
C GLY A 369 -26.77 -4.80 -32.75
N TYR A 370 -26.01 -5.80 -33.21
CA TYR A 370 -24.55 -5.77 -33.21
C TYR A 370 -23.98 -5.23 -34.52
N ARG A 371 -22.87 -4.52 -34.45
CA ARG A 371 -22.15 -3.95 -35.60
C ARG A 371 -20.84 -4.68 -35.85
N LYS A 372 -20.46 -4.87 -37.11
CA LYS A 372 -19.18 -5.51 -37.47
C LYS A 372 -18.01 -4.66 -36.99
N ALA A 373 -16.97 -5.29 -36.45
CA ALA A 373 -15.76 -4.56 -36.09
C ALA A 373 -15.11 -3.94 -37.35
N GLY A 374 -14.77 -2.65 -37.28
CA GLY A 374 -14.28 -1.90 -38.45
C GLY A 374 -12.92 -2.35 -38.98
N ASN A 375 -12.19 -3.19 -38.23
CA ASN A 375 -10.92 -3.79 -38.62
C ASN A 375 -11.05 -5.23 -39.13
N CYS A 376 -12.26 -5.75 -39.29
CA CYS A 376 -12.53 -7.01 -39.96
C CYS A 376 -12.39 -6.82 -41.47
N LYS A 377 -11.52 -7.60 -42.11
CA LYS A 377 -11.31 -7.63 -43.56
C LYS A 377 -12.29 -8.53 -44.27
#